data_AF-A0A6J2PBW7-F1
#
_entry.id   AF-A0A6J2PBW7-F1
#
_cell.length_a   1.000
_cell.length_b   1.000
_cell.length_c   1.000
_cell.angle_alpha   90.00
_cell.angle_beta   90.00
_cell.angle_gamma   90.00
#
_symmetry.space_group_name_H-M   'P 1'
#
loop_
_entity.id
_entity.type
_entity.pdbx_description
1 polymer ?
#
loop_
_entity_poly.entity_id
_entity_poly.type
_entity_poly.pdbx_seq_one_letter_code
_entity_poly.pdbx_strand_id
1 'polypeptide(L)'
;MFLLIKQTQDGERKQLTQLRDVLKASLQSEQKEDVQAKQSAGYSLHQLQGNKAHGTECSGFLYKKSEGLRKVWQKRKCSVKNGFLTISHGTANRPPAKLNLLTCQVKRNPDEKKSFDLFSHDRTYHFQAEDEAECQVWVSVLQNSKEEALNKAFKGDQDEGENNIVQELTRAIVGEVKRMSGNDGCCDCGAQGPTWLSTNLGVLICIECSGIHREMGVHYSRIQSLDLDVLGTSELLLAKNVGNANFNEIMEADLSAQDVTKPDPTSDMQMRKDYITAKYTEKRFARRLCADAASRLRALYEAVRTRDILALMQIYAEGVDLREAITQPNEHVR
;
A
#
# COMPACT_ATOMS: atom_id res chain seq x y z
N MET A 1 -9.73 -15.50 32.42
CA MET A 1 -9.02 -14.36 31.78
C MET A 1 -9.08 -14.44 30.26
N PHE A 2 -8.53 -15.48 29.61
CA PHE A 2 -8.61 -15.68 28.15
C PHE A 2 -10.03 -15.73 27.56
N LEU A 3 -10.98 -16.39 28.24
CA LEU A 3 -12.38 -16.44 27.83
C LEU A 3 -13.08 -15.08 27.84
N LEU A 4 -12.72 -14.21 28.80
CA LEU A 4 -13.27 -12.87 28.92
C LEU A 4 -12.72 -11.96 27.82
N ILE A 5 -11.41 -12.03 27.56
CA ILE A 5 -10.75 -11.30 26.46
C ILE A 5 -11.33 -11.72 25.11
N LYS A 6 -11.54 -13.02 24.90
CA LYS A 6 -12.16 -13.54 23.67
C LYS A 6 -13.60 -13.04 23.50
N GLN A 7 -14.40 -12.99 24.57
CA GLN A 7 -15.75 -12.43 24.53
C GLN A 7 -15.75 -10.93 24.21
N THR A 8 -14.80 -10.16 24.77
CA THR A 8 -14.65 -8.74 24.47
C THR A 8 -14.28 -8.53 22.99
N GLN A 9 -13.29 -9.26 22.48
CA GLN A 9 -12.88 -9.19 21.08
C GLN A 9 -13.98 -9.63 20.10
N ASP A 10 -14.74 -10.67 20.43
CA ASP A 10 -15.88 -11.11 19.62
C ASP A 10 -17.03 -10.07 19.64
N GLY A 11 -17.20 -9.35 20.74
CA GLY A 11 -18.13 -8.22 20.87
C GLY A 11 -17.73 -7.03 19.99
N GLU A 12 -16.46 -6.63 20.04
CA GLU A 12 -15.89 -5.58 19.21
C GLU A 12 -15.97 -5.93 17.71
N ARG A 13 -15.65 -7.18 17.35
CA ARG A 13 -15.75 -7.66 15.96
C ARG A 13 -17.18 -7.57 15.43
N LYS A 14 -18.18 -7.87 16.27
CA LYS A 14 -19.61 -7.75 15.90
C LYS A 14 -20.01 -6.29 15.71
N GLN A 15 -19.60 -5.38 16.59
CA GLN A 15 -19.88 -3.94 16.44
C GLN A 15 -19.26 -3.37 15.17
N LEU A 16 -18.01 -3.72 14.85
CA LEU A 16 -17.33 -3.28 13.64
C LEU A 16 -18.00 -3.82 12.36
N THR A 17 -18.47 -5.07 12.40
CA THR A 17 -19.20 -5.67 11.27
C THR A 17 -20.55 -4.95 11.05
N GLN A 18 -21.26 -4.63 12.13
CA GLN A 18 -22.54 -3.94 12.07
C GLN A 18 -22.38 -2.49 11.56
N LEU A 19 -21.33 -1.79 11.98
CA LEU A 19 -21.00 -0.45 11.50
C LEU A 19 -20.64 -0.46 10.00
N ARG A 20 -19.85 -1.45 9.55
CA ARG A 20 -19.55 -1.65 8.12
C ARG A 20 -20.81 -1.82 7.29
N ASP A 21 -21.76 -2.62 7.77
CA ASP A 21 -22.98 -2.92 7.02
C ASP A 21 -23.93 -1.71 6.96
N VAL A 22 -24.00 -0.91 8.03
CA VAL A 22 -24.71 0.39 8.02
C VAL A 22 -24.08 1.36 7.03
N LEU A 23 -22.75 1.51 7.04
CA LEU A 23 -22.03 2.38 6.11
C LEU A 23 -22.23 1.93 4.64
N LYS A 24 -22.23 0.63 4.40
CA LYS A 24 -22.46 0.05 3.07
C LYS A 24 -23.89 0.34 2.57
N ALA A 25 -24.88 0.27 3.46
CA ALA A 25 -26.26 0.61 3.13
C ALA A 25 -26.43 2.11 2.83
N SER A 26 -25.79 3.00 3.60
CA SER A 26 -25.81 4.46 3.35
C SER A 26 -25.12 4.84 2.03
N LEU A 27 -23.99 4.20 1.70
CA LEU A 27 -23.30 4.42 0.41
C LEU A 27 -24.10 3.92 -0.79
N GLN A 28 -24.94 2.90 -0.62
CA GLN A 28 -25.82 2.40 -1.68
C GLN A 28 -27.08 3.26 -1.87
N SER A 29 -27.54 3.98 -0.84
CA SER A 29 -28.63 4.96 -0.99
C SER A 29 -28.20 6.21 -1.77
N GLU A 30 -26.94 6.64 -1.66
CA GLU A 30 -26.41 7.80 -2.41
C GLU A 30 -26.17 7.48 -3.91
N GLN A 31 -25.92 6.22 -4.26
CA GLN A 31 -25.69 5.81 -5.66
C GLN A 31 -26.94 5.83 -6.56
N LYS A 32 -28.15 5.93 -5.99
CA LYS A 32 -29.40 5.95 -6.78
C LYS A 32 -29.82 7.34 -7.25
N GLU A 33 -29.30 8.42 -6.67
CA GLU A 33 -29.62 9.79 -7.08
C GLU A 33 -28.68 10.34 -8.18
N ASP A 34 -27.56 9.66 -8.46
CA ASP A 34 -26.46 10.23 -9.25
C ASP A 34 -26.33 9.65 -10.68
N VAL A 35 -27.33 8.92 -11.16
CA VAL A 35 -27.27 8.22 -12.47
C VAL A 35 -27.53 9.15 -13.67
N GLN A 36 -27.93 10.40 -13.46
CA GLN A 36 -28.28 11.32 -14.56
C GLN A 36 -27.19 12.33 -14.93
N ALA A 37 -26.05 12.36 -14.22
CA ALA A 37 -24.96 13.31 -14.47
C ALA A 37 -23.63 12.58 -14.73
N LYS A 38 -23.58 11.71 -15.74
CA LYS A 38 -22.34 11.03 -16.13
C LYS A 38 -22.04 11.16 -17.61
N GLN A 39 -21.51 12.32 -18.02
CA GLN A 39 -20.58 12.40 -19.16
C GLN A 39 -19.54 13.51 -18.90
N SER A 40 -18.26 13.13 -18.96
CA SER A 40 -17.07 14.01 -18.88
C SER A 40 -16.70 14.63 -17.52
N ALA A 41 -15.91 13.91 -16.72
CA ALA A 41 -14.68 14.39 -16.05
C ALA A 41 -14.18 13.32 -15.07
N GLY A 42 -12.86 13.15 -14.97
CA GLY A 42 -12.23 12.32 -13.94
C GLY A 42 -12.64 12.78 -12.54
N TYR A 43 -12.59 11.82 -11.62
CA TYR A 43 -12.72 11.97 -10.17
C TYR A 43 -12.02 13.26 -9.68
N SER A 44 -12.81 14.31 -9.48
CA SER A 44 -12.34 15.56 -8.91
C SER A 44 -12.58 15.51 -7.42
N LEU A 45 -11.52 15.29 -6.65
CA LEU A 45 -11.50 15.38 -5.19
C LEU A 45 -11.63 16.86 -4.75
N HIS A 46 -12.74 17.52 -5.10
CA HIS A 46 -12.97 18.94 -4.77
C HIS A 46 -13.54 19.08 -3.36
N GLN A 47 -12.69 18.86 -2.35
CA GLN A 47 -12.82 19.57 -1.09
C GLN A 47 -12.21 20.96 -1.33
N LEU A 48 -12.94 22.05 -1.03
CA LEU A 48 -12.41 23.42 -1.14
C LEU A 48 -11.09 23.50 -0.38
N GLN A 49 -9.99 23.66 -1.13
CA GLN A 49 -8.66 23.83 -0.55
C GLN A 49 -8.57 25.23 0.05
N GLY A 50 -8.10 25.32 1.29
CA GLY A 50 -7.86 26.60 1.94
C GLY A 50 -6.76 27.38 1.22
N ASN A 51 -6.77 28.71 1.38
CA ASN A 51 -5.66 29.51 0.87
C ASN A 51 -4.39 29.20 1.67
N LYS A 52 -3.37 28.64 1.01
CA LYS A 52 -2.11 28.21 1.62
C LYS A 52 -1.33 29.35 2.28
N ALA A 53 -1.54 30.61 1.86
CA ALA A 53 -0.88 31.77 2.44
C ALA A 53 -1.23 32.01 3.92
N HIS A 54 -2.35 31.45 4.40
CA HIS A 54 -2.80 31.62 5.79
C HIS A 54 -2.23 30.57 6.77
N GLY A 55 -1.48 29.57 6.29
CA GLY A 55 -0.85 28.55 7.13
C GLY A 55 -1.82 27.51 7.72
N THR A 56 -1.34 26.72 8.69
CA THR A 56 -2.08 25.59 9.30
C THR A 56 -2.39 25.78 10.78
N GLU A 57 -1.95 26.88 11.38
CA GLU A 57 -2.19 27.22 12.78
C GLU A 57 -2.68 28.66 12.91
N CYS A 58 -3.65 28.89 13.80
CA CYS A 58 -4.08 30.23 14.18
C CYS A 58 -4.66 30.22 15.60
N SER A 59 -4.67 31.37 16.25
CA SER A 59 -5.27 31.54 17.58
C SER A 59 -5.89 32.92 17.69
N GLY A 60 -7.10 32.99 18.25
CA GLY A 60 -7.85 34.24 18.34
C GLY A 60 -9.20 34.05 19.02
N PHE A 61 -10.12 34.95 18.75
CA PHE A 61 -11.47 34.90 19.32
C PHE A 61 -12.51 34.73 18.23
N LEU A 62 -13.45 33.81 18.45
CA LEU A 62 -14.63 33.63 17.60
C LEU A 62 -15.89 33.77 18.46
N TYR A 63 -16.95 34.31 17.89
CA TYR A 63 -18.27 34.25 18.49
C TYR A 63 -18.89 32.90 18.19
N LYS A 64 -19.15 32.09 19.22
CA LYS A 64 -19.86 30.81 19.11
C LYS A 64 -21.31 30.97 19.54
N LYS A 65 -22.26 30.46 18.76
CA LYS A 65 -23.68 30.43 19.14
C LYS A 65 -23.92 29.40 20.26
N SER A 66 -24.67 29.79 21.30
CA SER A 66 -25.08 28.89 22.39
C SER A 66 -26.19 27.92 21.95
N GLU A 67 -26.22 26.73 22.56
CA GLU A 67 -27.19 25.66 22.27
C GLU A 67 -28.41 25.65 23.22
N GLY A 68 -28.45 26.57 24.18
CA GLY A 68 -29.55 26.67 25.14
C GLY A 68 -30.83 27.31 24.57
N LEU A 69 -31.86 27.39 25.42
CA LEU A 69 -33.18 28.00 25.11
C LEU A 69 -33.09 29.41 24.49
N ARG A 70 -32.05 30.17 24.85
CA ARG A 70 -31.68 31.42 24.20
C ARG A 70 -30.41 31.19 23.37
N LYS A 71 -30.53 31.34 22.05
CA LYS A 71 -29.43 31.24 21.09
C LYS A 71 -28.70 32.59 21.03
N VAL A 72 -27.63 32.72 21.78
CA VAL A 72 -26.85 33.96 21.93
C VAL A 72 -25.42 33.72 21.46
N TRP A 73 -24.82 34.72 20.81
CA TRP A 73 -23.41 34.69 20.43
C TRP A 73 -22.53 34.96 21.65
N GLN A 74 -21.53 34.11 21.86
CA GLN A 74 -20.59 34.23 22.99
C GLN A 74 -19.16 34.22 22.46
N LYS A 75 -18.36 35.24 22.83
CA LYS A 75 -16.95 35.32 22.44
C LYS A 75 -16.16 34.22 23.16
N ARG A 76 -15.51 33.34 22.38
CA ARG A 76 -14.69 32.22 22.85
C ARG A 76 -13.28 32.35 22.30
N LYS A 77 -12.27 32.05 23.12
CA LYS A 77 -10.90 31.88 22.63
C LYS A 77 -10.81 30.55 21.91
N CYS A 78 -10.40 30.59 20.65
CA CYS A 78 -10.24 29.43 19.78
C CYS A 78 -8.79 29.31 19.30
N SER A 79 -8.32 28.09 19.07
CA SER A 79 -6.98 27.84 18.53
C SER A 79 -6.97 26.59 17.67
N VAL A 80 -6.41 26.70 16.47
CA VAL A 80 -6.16 25.59 15.54
C VAL A 80 -4.68 25.23 15.62
N LYS A 81 -4.38 23.98 15.97
CA LYS A 81 -3.02 23.47 16.06
C LYS A 81 -2.97 21.96 15.88
N ASN A 82 -1.99 21.46 15.12
CA ASN A 82 -1.73 20.03 14.92
C ASN A 82 -2.98 19.22 14.51
N GLY A 83 -3.82 19.76 13.62
CA GLY A 83 -5.05 19.07 13.17
C GLY A 83 -6.21 19.09 14.17
N PHE A 84 -6.10 19.87 15.26
CA PHE A 84 -7.17 20.03 16.24
C PHE A 84 -7.62 21.48 16.35
N LEU A 85 -8.93 21.69 16.46
CA LEU A 85 -9.50 22.96 16.91
C LEU A 85 -9.82 22.86 18.41
N THR A 86 -9.36 23.83 19.18
CA THR A 86 -9.68 23.98 20.60
C THR A 86 -10.57 25.19 20.84
N ILE A 87 -11.60 25.06 21.68
CA ILE A 87 -12.58 26.09 21.97
C ILE A 87 -12.71 26.23 23.49
N SER A 88 -12.31 27.38 24.02
CA SER A 88 -12.34 27.64 25.46
C SER A 88 -13.78 27.80 25.96
N HIS A 89 -14.06 27.31 27.17
CA HIS A 89 -15.34 27.56 27.84
C HIS A 89 -15.36 28.93 28.52
N GLY A 90 -16.53 29.38 28.95
CA GLY A 90 -16.70 30.68 29.63
C GLY A 90 -16.30 30.66 31.10
N THR A 91 -16.15 29.47 31.67
CA THR A 91 -15.74 29.26 33.04
C THR A 91 -14.31 28.74 33.03
N ALA A 92 -13.43 29.37 33.81
CA ALA A 92 -11.99 29.08 33.81
C ALA A 92 -11.65 27.63 34.22
N ASN A 93 -12.53 26.96 34.95
CA ASN A 93 -12.29 25.60 35.48
C ASN A 93 -12.67 24.46 34.52
N ARG A 94 -13.18 24.74 33.31
CA ARG A 94 -13.57 23.68 32.36
C ARG A 94 -12.54 23.56 31.22
N PRO A 95 -11.97 22.36 30.97
CA PRO A 95 -11.01 22.17 29.89
C PRO A 95 -11.65 22.51 28.53
N PRO A 96 -10.93 23.20 27.62
CA PRO A 96 -11.44 23.54 26.29
C PRO A 96 -11.97 22.32 25.54
N ALA A 97 -13.04 22.50 24.77
CA ALA A 97 -13.50 21.47 23.84
C ALA A 97 -12.44 21.30 22.74
N LYS A 98 -12.01 20.06 22.48
CA LYS A 98 -10.99 19.72 21.48
C LYS A 98 -11.63 18.87 20.38
N LEU A 99 -11.64 19.38 19.15
CA LEU A 99 -12.24 18.76 17.98
C LEU A 99 -11.15 18.30 17.02
N ASN A 100 -11.20 17.04 16.59
CA ASN A 100 -10.30 16.52 15.56
C ASN A 100 -10.78 16.99 14.18
N LEU A 101 -9.98 17.77 13.47
CA LEU A 101 -10.38 18.33 12.18
C LEU A 101 -10.53 17.27 11.09
N LEU A 102 -9.87 16.11 11.23
CA LEU A 102 -10.04 14.97 10.32
C LEU A 102 -11.50 14.50 10.23
N THR A 103 -12.22 14.59 11.35
CA THR A 103 -13.62 14.18 11.47
C THR A 103 -14.59 15.35 11.29
N CYS A 104 -14.09 16.55 10.99
CA CYS A 104 -14.91 17.75 10.86
C CYS A 104 -15.03 18.22 9.41
N GLN A 105 -16.13 18.89 9.09
CA GLN A 105 -16.35 19.61 7.84
C GLN A 105 -16.64 21.07 8.14
N VAL A 106 -15.94 21.98 7.47
CA VAL A 106 -16.18 23.42 7.56
C VAL A 106 -16.95 23.88 6.33
N LYS A 107 -18.01 24.67 6.55
CA LYS A 107 -18.81 25.28 5.48
C LYS A 107 -19.02 26.75 5.79
N ARG A 108 -18.71 27.62 4.83
CA ARG A 108 -18.98 29.05 4.95
C ARG A 108 -20.46 29.31 4.74
N ASN A 109 -21.04 30.26 5.49
CA ASN A 109 -22.42 30.66 5.27
C ASN A 109 -22.48 31.62 4.06
N PRO A 110 -23.27 31.30 3.01
CA PRO A 110 -23.38 32.15 1.83
C PRO A 110 -24.10 33.48 2.09
N ASP A 111 -25.03 33.49 3.04
CA ASP A 111 -25.89 34.64 3.35
C ASP A 111 -25.24 35.56 4.41
N GLU A 112 -24.48 34.98 5.34
CA GLU A 112 -23.75 35.70 6.38
C GLU A 112 -22.23 35.58 6.16
N LYS A 113 -21.63 36.54 5.45
CA LYS A 113 -20.22 36.49 5.02
C LYS A 113 -19.19 36.39 6.16
N LYS A 114 -19.56 36.80 7.37
CA LYS A 114 -18.75 36.72 8.61
C LYS A 114 -18.91 35.40 9.37
N SER A 115 -19.80 34.53 8.94
CA SER A 115 -20.21 33.34 9.67
C SER A 115 -19.81 32.06 8.93
N PHE A 116 -19.51 31.01 9.68
CA PHE A 116 -19.23 29.68 9.16
C PHE A 116 -19.67 28.60 10.15
N ASP A 117 -19.97 27.42 9.62
CA ASP A 117 -20.39 26.26 10.38
C ASP A 117 -19.29 25.19 10.35
N LEU A 118 -19.05 24.58 11.51
CA LEU A 118 -18.19 23.42 11.65
C LEU A 118 -19.04 22.22 12.10
N PHE A 119 -19.19 21.25 11.21
CA PHE A 119 -19.88 20.00 11.46
C PHE A 119 -18.88 18.99 12.01
N SER A 120 -19.14 18.49 13.22
CA SER A 120 -18.44 17.36 13.82
C SER A 120 -19.36 16.13 13.86
N HIS A 121 -18.89 14.99 14.36
CA HIS A 121 -19.64 13.73 14.26
C HIS A 121 -20.98 13.74 15.01
N ASP A 122 -21.13 14.53 16.08
CA ASP A 122 -22.32 14.57 16.93
C ASP A 122 -22.90 15.99 17.14
N ARG A 123 -22.26 17.02 16.55
CA ARG A 123 -22.62 18.41 16.81
C ARG A 123 -22.23 19.36 15.68
N THR A 124 -23.06 20.37 15.46
CA THR A 124 -22.76 21.51 14.58
C THR A 124 -22.42 22.74 15.42
N TYR A 125 -21.27 23.35 15.12
CA TYR A 125 -20.81 24.57 15.75
C TYR A 125 -21.00 25.75 14.80
N HIS A 126 -21.80 26.73 15.22
CA HIS A 126 -21.97 27.97 14.49
C HIS A 126 -20.99 29.02 15.01
N PHE A 127 -20.15 29.55 14.12
CA PHE A 127 -19.15 30.57 14.42
C PHE A 127 -19.37 31.84 13.61
N GLN A 128 -18.97 32.96 14.21
CA GLN A 128 -18.91 34.27 13.58
C GLN A 128 -17.59 34.94 13.95
N ALA A 129 -16.89 35.45 12.93
CA ALA A 129 -15.67 36.24 13.08
C ALA A 129 -15.98 37.75 13.18
N GLU A 130 -14.98 38.57 13.47
CA GLU A 130 -15.16 40.03 13.61
C GLU A 130 -15.53 40.69 12.27
N ASP A 131 -14.89 40.22 11.20
CA ASP A 131 -15.14 40.66 9.83
C ASP A 131 -15.05 39.50 8.81
N GLU A 132 -15.27 39.84 7.54
CA GLU A 132 -15.23 38.87 6.45
C GLU A 132 -13.82 38.35 6.17
N ALA A 133 -12.79 39.19 6.30
CA ALA A 133 -11.41 38.80 6.04
C ALA A 133 -10.95 37.78 7.10
N GLU A 134 -11.25 38.04 8.36
CA GLU A 134 -10.95 37.13 9.46
C GLU A 134 -11.70 35.80 9.29
N CYS A 135 -12.97 35.84 8.88
CA CYS A 135 -13.74 34.63 8.55
C CYS A 135 -13.05 33.78 7.48
N GLN A 136 -12.53 34.41 6.41
CA GLN A 136 -11.79 33.71 5.34
C GLN A 136 -10.48 33.09 5.85
N VAL A 137 -9.75 33.78 6.72
CA VAL A 137 -8.54 33.25 7.36
C VAL A 137 -8.87 32.02 8.20
N TRP A 138 -9.87 32.10 9.08
CA TRP A 138 -10.28 30.99 9.94
C TRP A 138 -10.69 29.75 9.14
N VAL A 139 -11.53 29.93 8.11
CA VAL A 139 -11.96 28.83 7.23
C VAL A 139 -10.75 28.21 6.51
N SER A 140 -9.86 29.04 5.98
CA SER A 140 -8.65 28.57 5.28
C SER A 140 -7.72 27.78 6.19
N VAL A 141 -7.44 28.28 7.41
CA VAL A 141 -6.57 27.59 8.37
C VAL A 141 -7.17 26.26 8.83
N LEU A 142 -8.49 26.20 9.06
CA LEU A 142 -9.19 24.95 9.40
C LEU A 142 -9.06 23.90 8.27
N GLN A 143 -9.18 24.32 7.01
CA GLN A 143 -9.01 23.44 5.85
C GLN A 143 -7.56 22.98 5.70
N ASN A 144 -6.60 23.91 5.78
CA ASN A 144 -5.17 23.63 5.66
C ASN A 144 -4.68 22.69 6.78
N SER A 145 -5.10 22.93 8.03
CA SER A 145 -4.73 22.11 9.19
C SER A 145 -5.30 20.68 9.07
N LYS A 146 -6.52 20.54 8.54
CA LYS A 146 -7.10 19.24 8.22
C LYS A 146 -6.30 18.50 7.15
N GLU A 147 -5.94 19.18 6.07
CA GLU A 147 -5.14 18.60 5.00
C GLU A 147 -3.75 18.17 5.49
N GLU A 148 -3.09 18.99 6.30
CA GLU A 148 -1.80 18.65 6.92
C GLU A 148 -1.93 17.42 7.83
N ALA A 149 -2.98 17.36 8.65
CA ALA A 149 -3.24 16.21 9.51
C ALA A 149 -3.57 14.94 8.71
N LEU A 150 -4.31 15.05 7.60
CA LEU A 150 -4.56 13.95 6.68
C LEU A 150 -3.25 13.46 6.09
N ASN A 151 -2.44 14.38 5.56
CA ASN A 151 -1.13 14.07 4.99
C ASN A 151 -0.19 13.42 6.02
N LYS A 152 -0.19 13.87 7.28
CA LYS A 152 0.58 13.24 8.37
C LYS A 152 0.03 11.86 8.73
N ALA A 153 -1.29 11.69 8.82
CA ALA A 153 -1.91 10.41 9.13
C ALA A 153 -1.69 9.35 8.02
N PHE A 154 -1.70 9.76 6.76
CA PHE A 154 -1.36 8.88 5.63
C PHE A 154 0.14 8.65 5.48
N LYS A 155 0.99 9.56 5.96
CA LYS A 155 2.46 9.38 6.00
C LYS A 155 2.93 8.52 7.17
N GLY A 156 2.12 8.37 8.23
CA GLY A 156 2.42 7.54 9.40
C GLY A 156 3.61 8.04 10.23
N ASP A 157 3.71 7.62 11.48
CA ASP A 157 4.90 7.76 12.34
C ASP A 157 6.08 7.03 11.66
N GLN A 158 6.82 7.73 10.80
CA GLN A 158 8.11 7.29 10.29
C GLN A 158 9.17 8.03 11.10
N ASP A 159 9.78 7.33 12.05
CA ASP A 159 10.98 7.80 12.74
C ASP A 159 12.05 8.10 11.68
N GLU A 160 12.33 9.39 11.43
CA GLU A 160 13.12 9.87 10.28
C GLU A 160 14.58 9.35 10.31
N GLY A 161 15.07 8.94 11.49
CA GLY A 161 16.43 8.41 11.66
C GLY A 161 16.61 6.95 11.22
N GLU A 162 15.72 6.04 11.64
CA GLU A 162 15.81 4.61 11.29
C GLU A 162 15.32 4.34 9.87
N ASN A 163 14.27 5.04 9.42
CA ASN A 163 13.74 4.88 8.06
C ASN A 163 14.73 5.36 7.00
N ASN A 164 15.57 6.36 7.27
CA ASN A 164 16.57 6.80 6.30
C ASN A 164 17.65 5.73 6.07
N ILE A 165 18.14 5.08 7.13
CA ILE A 165 19.15 4.01 7.02
C ILE A 165 18.59 2.82 6.24
N VAL A 166 17.37 2.38 6.57
CA VAL A 166 16.72 1.26 5.87
C VAL A 166 16.43 1.61 4.42
N GLN A 167 15.98 2.84 4.12
CA GLN A 167 15.77 3.29 2.74
C GLN A 167 17.08 3.40 1.96
N GLU A 168 18.15 3.90 2.56
CA GLU A 168 19.48 3.96 1.94
C GLU A 168 20.01 2.53 1.67
N LEU A 169 19.86 1.61 2.63
CA LEU A 169 20.20 0.21 2.46
C LEU A 169 19.38 -0.44 1.33
N THR A 170 18.07 -0.24 1.30
CA THR A 170 17.21 -0.73 0.22
C THR A 170 17.67 -0.19 -1.13
N ARG A 171 17.95 1.11 -1.26
CA ARG A 171 18.47 1.70 -2.51
C ARG A 171 19.81 1.10 -2.93
N ALA A 172 20.71 0.85 -1.96
CA ALA A 172 21.99 0.21 -2.23
C ALA A 172 21.81 -1.23 -2.75
N ILE A 173 20.95 -2.03 -2.11
CA ILE A 173 20.63 -3.40 -2.54
C ILE A 173 19.99 -3.39 -3.93
N VAL A 174 19.02 -2.51 -4.19
CA VAL A 174 18.39 -2.36 -5.52
C VAL A 174 19.44 -2.03 -6.58
N GLY A 175 20.37 -1.12 -6.26
CA GLY A 175 21.49 -0.79 -7.15
C GLY A 175 22.38 -2.00 -7.45
N GLU A 176 22.67 -2.84 -6.46
CA GLU A 176 23.42 -4.07 -6.65
C GLU A 176 22.65 -5.11 -7.47
N VAL A 177 21.37 -5.31 -7.19
CA VAL A 177 20.49 -6.21 -7.94
C VAL A 177 20.46 -5.81 -9.41
N LYS A 178 20.27 -4.53 -9.74
CA LYS A 178 20.28 -4.03 -11.13
C LYS A 178 21.61 -4.27 -11.85
N ARG A 179 22.73 -4.45 -11.14
CA ARG A 179 24.07 -4.74 -11.70
C ARG A 179 24.42 -6.22 -11.78
N MET A 180 23.56 -7.12 -11.28
CA MET A 180 23.81 -8.56 -11.37
C MET A 180 23.75 -9.05 -12.82
N SER A 181 24.45 -10.15 -13.10
CA SER A 181 24.51 -10.73 -14.44
C SER A 181 23.10 -11.02 -14.99
N GLY A 182 22.84 -10.55 -16.21
CA GLY A 182 21.56 -10.69 -16.92
C GLY A 182 20.44 -9.75 -16.46
N ASN A 183 20.61 -8.98 -15.39
CA ASN A 183 19.58 -8.04 -14.91
C ASN A 183 19.52 -6.73 -15.71
N ASP A 184 20.44 -6.55 -16.67
CA ASP A 184 20.43 -5.48 -17.67
C ASP A 184 19.36 -5.68 -18.76
N GLY A 185 18.85 -6.91 -18.92
CA GLY A 185 17.74 -7.25 -19.80
C GLY A 185 16.61 -7.99 -19.07
N CYS A 186 15.38 -7.81 -19.56
CA CYS A 186 14.19 -8.52 -19.05
C CYS A 186 14.41 -10.04 -19.09
N CYS A 187 14.09 -10.72 -17.98
CA CYS A 187 14.26 -12.16 -17.84
C CYS A 187 13.58 -12.95 -18.97
N ASP A 188 12.47 -12.45 -19.52
CA ASP A 188 11.63 -13.18 -20.48
C ASP A 188 11.78 -12.75 -21.93
N CYS A 189 11.99 -11.45 -22.18
CA CYS A 189 12.05 -10.92 -23.55
C CYS A 189 13.32 -10.12 -23.88
N GLY A 190 14.25 -9.99 -22.93
CA GLY A 190 15.51 -9.25 -23.14
C GLY A 190 15.38 -7.73 -23.24
N ALA A 191 14.19 -7.14 -23.08
CA ALA A 191 14.01 -5.69 -23.06
C ALA A 191 14.91 -5.01 -22.01
N GLN A 192 15.63 -3.97 -22.42
CA GLN A 192 16.66 -3.34 -21.59
C GLN A 192 16.09 -2.64 -20.35
N GLY A 193 16.87 -2.63 -19.28
CA GLY A 193 16.57 -1.90 -18.05
C GLY A 193 15.25 -2.32 -17.38
N PRO A 194 15.03 -3.62 -17.09
CA PRO A 194 13.82 -4.07 -16.41
C PRO A 194 13.71 -3.48 -14.99
N THR A 195 12.55 -2.92 -14.65
CA THR A 195 12.31 -2.28 -13.35
C THR A 195 11.22 -2.95 -12.53
N TRP A 196 10.69 -4.10 -12.98
CA TRP A 196 9.72 -4.90 -12.25
C TRP A 196 10.36 -6.15 -11.70
N LEU A 197 10.19 -6.39 -10.41
CA LEU A 197 10.74 -7.52 -9.67
C LEU A 197 9.65 -8.55 -9.42
N SER A 198 9.93 -9.81 -9.74
CA SER A 198 9.22 -10.94 -9.14
C SER A 198 9.89 -11.32 -7.83
N THR A 199 9.29 -10.94 -6.70
CA THR A 199 9.94 -11.06 -5.37
C THR A 199 10.11 -12.50 -4.90
N ASN A 200 9.22 -13.41 -5.30
CA ASN A 200 9.31 -14.82 -4.95
C ASN A 200 10.19 -15.65 -5.90
N LEU A 201 10.61 -15.08 -7.03
CA LEU A 201 11.49 -15.74 -8.02
C LEU A 201 12.90 -15.12 -8.06
N GLY A 202 13.02 -13.84 -7.69
CA GLY A 202 14.30 -13.13 -7.69
C GLY A 202 14.76 -12.67 -9.09
N VAL A 203 13.82 -12.38 -10.00
CA VAL A 203 14.10 -11.97 -11.39
C VAL A 203 13.54 -10.59 -11.71
N LEU A 204 14.20 -9.87 -12.62
CA LEU A 204 13.77 -8.59 -13.15
C LEU A 204 13.16 -8.74 -14.54
N ILE A 205 11.99 -8.15 -14.73
CA ILE A 205 11.20 -8.18 -15.96
C ILE A 205 10.78 -6.76 -16.39
N CYS A 206 10.45 -6.59 -17.67
CA CYS A 206 9.92 -5.33 -18.17
C CYS A 206 8.45 -5.16 -17.81
N ILE A 207 7.91 -3.95 -18.02
CA ILE A 207 6.52 -3.62 -17.68
C ILE A 207 5.49 -4.53 -18.38
N GLU A 208 5.72 -4.87 -19.65
CA GLU A 208 4.80 -5.71 -20.43
C GLU A 208 4.78 -7.15 -19.92
N CYS A 209 5.95 -7.78 -19.71
CA CYS A 209 6.06 -9.13 -19.14
C CYS A 209 5.51 -9.16 -17.70
N SER A 210 5.67 -8.06 -16.94
CA SER A 210 5.10 -7.94 -15.60
C SER A 210 3.58 -8.06 -15.57
N GLY A 211 2.88 -7.58 -16.61
CA GLY A 211 1.43 -7.74 -16.74
C GLY A 211 1.03 -9.21 -16.82
N ILE A 212 1.74 -10.00 -17.64
CA ILE A 212 1.50 -11.43 -17.80
C ILE A 212 1.81 -12.19 -16.51
N HIS A 213 2.90 -11.84 -15.81
CA HIS A 213 3.19 -12.42 -14.50
C HIS A 213 2.10 -12.15 -13.46
N ARG A 214 1.44 -10.99 -13.51
CA ARG A 214 0.29 -10.69 -12.64
C ARG A 214 -0.92 -11.56 -12.99
N GLU A 215 -1.17 -11.80 -14.27
CA GLU A 215 -2.27 -12.66 -14.74
C GLU A 215 -2.13 -14.12 -14.27
N MET A 216 -0.91 -14.66 -14.19
CA MET A 216 -0.67 -16.01 -13.67
C MET A 216 -1.08 -16.14 -12.19
N GLY A 217 -0.98 -15.04 -11.42
CA GLY A 217 -1.38 -14.97 -10.02
C GLY A 217 -0.24 -15.21 -9.02
N VAL A 218 -0.51 -14.83 -7.76
CA VAL A 218 0.49 -14.71 -6.67
C VAL A 218 1.17 -16.01 -6.22
N HIS A 219 0.65 -17.16 -6.68
CA HIS A 219 1.22 -18.47 -6.40
C HIS A 219 2.34 -18.83 -7.39
N TYR A 220 2.37 -18.21 -8.57
CA TYR A 220 3.49 -18.29 -9.51
C TYR A 220 4.44 -17.10 -9.36
N SER A 221 3.90 -15.87 -9.34
CA SER A 221 4.73 -14.66 -9.36
C SER A 221 4.10 -13.50 -8.58
N ARG A 222 4.92 -12.80 -7.80
CA ARG A 222 4.55 -11.63 -6.99
C ARG A 222 5.31 -10.42 -7.48
N ILE A 223 4.61 -9.54 -8.21
CA ILE A 223 5.21 -8.43 -8.94
C ILE A 223 5.17 -7.13 -8.14
N GLN A 224 6.33 -6.51 -7.95
CA GLN A 224 6.52 -5.16 -7.42
C GLN A 224 7.47 -4.36 -8.31
N SER A 225 7.27 -3.05 -8.39
CA SER A 225 8.13 -2.12 -9.12
C SER A 225 9.29 -1.68 -8.24
N LEU A 226 10.51 -1.72 -8.77
CA LEU A 226 11.70 -1.18 -8.11
C LEU A 226 11.68 0.35 -8.00
N ASP A 227 10.90 1.03 -8.86
CA ASP A 227 10.88 2.49 -8.92
C ASP A 227 9.57 3.08 -8.33
N LEU A 228 8.46 2.34 -8.35
CA LEU A 228 7.14 2.83 -7.94
C LEU A 228 6.65 2.28 -6.60
N ASP A 229 7.11 1.10 -6.17
CA ASP A 229 6.67 0.48 -4.91
C ASP A 229 7.69 0.68 -3.79
N VAL A 230 7.20 0.73 -2.55
CA VAL A 230 8.05 0.71 -1.35
C VAL A 230 8.43 -0.74 -1.04
N LEU A 231 9.72 -1.07 -1.21
CA LEU A 231 10.26 -2.40 -0.96
C LEU A 231 11.02 -2.45 0.37
N GLY A 232 10.72 -3.45 1.20
CA GLY A 232 11.60 -3.84 2.29
C GLY A 232 12.83 -4.61 1.78
N THR A 233 13.84 -4.74 2.64
CA THR A 233 15.05 -5.51 2.33
C THR A 233 14.76 -7.01 2.20
N SER A 234 13.74 -7.51 2.90
CA SER A 234 13.25 -8.89 2.80
C SER A 234 12.79 -9.28 1.39
N GLU A 235 12.10 -8.37 0.70
CA GLU A 235 11.59 -8.59 -0.66
C GLU A 235 12.70 -8.67 -1.70
N LEU A 236 13.89 -8.13 -1.38
CA LEU A 236 15.06 -8.12 -2.26
C LEU A 236 16.00 -9.32 -2.06
N LEU A 237 15.79 -10.14 -1.02
CA LEU A 237 16.70 -11.23 -0.68
C LEU A 237 16.91 -12.23 -1.82
N LEU A 238 15.83 -12.69 -2.45
CA LEU A 238 15.96 -13.60 -3.60
C LEU A 238 16.56 -12.90 -4.81
N ALA A 239 16.15 -11.65 -5.09
CA ALA A 239 16.69 -10.87 -6.19
C ALA A 239 18.21 -10.71 -6.10
N LYS A 240 18.73 -10.54 -4.88
CA LYS A 240 20.16 -10.37 -4.59
C LYS A 240 20.98 -11.65 -4.71
N ASN A 241 20.35 -12.82 -4.60
CA ASN A 241 21.03 -14.12 -4.63
C ASN A 241 20.78 -14.94 -5.91
N VAL A 242 19.74 -14.60 -6.69
CA VAL A 242 19.36 -15.32 -7.90
C VAL A 242 19.78 -14.52 -9.14
N GLY A 243 19.01 -13.50 -9.53
CA GLY A 243 19.26 -12.73 -10.75
C GLY A 243 18.90 -13.50 -12.03
N ASN A 244 18.70 -12.76 -13.13
CA ASN A 244 18.15 -13.27 -14.38
C ASN A 244 19.04 -14.31 -15.05
N ALA A 245 20.37 -14.13 -15.05
CA ALA A 245 21.28 -15.08 -15.69
C ALA A 245 21.20 -16.47 -15.04
N ASN A 246 21.36 -16.55 -13.72
CA ASN A 246 21.28 -17.81 -12.98
C ASN A 246 19.87 -18.44 -13.06
N PHE A 247 18.82 -17.60 -13.06
CA PHE A 247 17.46 -18.10 -13.22
C PHE A 247 17.24 -18.75 -14.59
N ASN A 248 17.68 -18.09 -15.66
CA ASN A 248 17.52 -18.62 -17.03
C ASN A 248 18.45 -19.79 -17.32
N GLU A 249 19.62 -19.87 -16.68
CA GLU A 249 20.48 -21.06 -16.75
C GLU A 249 19.74 -22.34 -16.32
N ILE A 250 18.79 -22.22 -15.41
CA ILE A 250 17.94 -23.33 -14.96
C ILE A 250 16.66 -23.41 -15.79
N MET A 251 15.93 -22.30 -15.90
CA MET A 251 14.55 -22.25 -16.39
C MET A 251 14.43 -22.15 -17.92
N GLU A 252 15.53 -21.90 -18.62
CA GLU A 252 15.63 -21.87 -20.09
C GLU A 252 16.72 -22.83 -20.61
N ALA A 253 17.23 -23.72 -19.76
CA ALA A 253 18.35 -24.61 -20.07
C ALA A 253 18.15 -25.47 -21.32
N ASP A 254 16.92 -25.95 -21.52
CA ASP A 254 16.55 -26.83 -22.64
C ASP A 254 15.77 -26.07 -23.73
N LEU A 255 15.75 -24.73 -23.69
CA LEU A 255 14.95 -23.92 -24.61
C LEU A 255 15.31 -24.18 -26.08
N SER A 256 16.60 -24.26 -26.40
CA SER A 256 17.06 -24.54 -27.77
C SER A 256 16.71 -25.95 -28.24
N ALA A 257 16.56 -26.91 -27.33
CA ALA A 257 16.18 -28.28 -27.66
C ALA A 257 14.67 -28.43 -27.94
N GLN A 258 13.86 -27.46 -27.47
CA GLN A 258 12.40 -27.47 -27.62
C GLN A 258 11.92 -26.77 -28.90
N ASP A 259 12.84 -26.25 -29.74
CA ASP A 259 12.53 -25.48 -30.95
C ASP A 259 11.58 -24.28 -30.68
N VAL A 260 11.65 -23.71 -29.47
CA VAL A 260 10.87 -22.54 -29.06
C VAL A 260 11.76 -21.31 -29.10
N THR A 261 11.31 -20.28 -29.81
CA THR A 261 12.00 -18.99 -29.86
C THR A 261 11.60 -18.14 -28.65
N LYS A 262 12.60 -17.65 -27.92
CA LYS A 262 12.39 -16.66 -26.85
C LYS A 262 11.83 -15.37 -27.46
N PRO A 263 10.77 -14.76 -26.88
CA PRO A 263 10.28 -13.48 -27.37
C PRO A 263 11.36 -12.40 -27.22
N ASP A 264 11.24 -11.36 -28.03
CA ASP A 264 12.06 -10.16 -28.01
C ASP A 264 11.19 -8.93 -27.65
N PRO A 265 11.77 -7.73 -27.46
CA PRO A 265 11.02 -6.54 -27.08
C PRO A 265 9.94 -6.09 -28.09
N THR A 266 10.00 -6.58 -29.32
CA THR A 266 9.03 -6.29 -30.39
C THR A 266 8.00 -7.39 -30.60
N SER A 267 8.17 -8.55 -29.94
CA SER A 267 7.20 -9.65 -30.03
C SER A 267 5.84 -9.25 -29.46
N ASP A 268 4.78 -9.77 -30.07
CA ASP A 268 3.41 -9.49 -29.66
C ASP A 268 3.05 -10.09 -28.27
N MET A 269 1.95 -9.62 -27.70
CA MET A 269 1.51 -10.02 -26.36
C MET A 269 1.11 -11.49 -26.26
N GLN A 270 0.63 -12.10 -27.35
CA GLN A 270 0.21 -13.50 -27.35
C GLN A 270 1.46 -14.40 -27.28
N MET A 271 2.46 -14.14 -28.12
CA MET A 271 3.74 -14.85 -28.09
C MET A 271 4.43 -14.73 -26.73
N ARG A 272 4.45 -13.53 -26.13
CA ARG A 272 4.98 -13.33 -24.78
C ARG A 272 4.22 -14.14 -23.73
N LYS A 273 2.89 -14.15 -23.81
CA LYS A 273 2.02 -14.87 -22.87
C LYS A 273 2.24 -16.37 -22.95
N ASP A 274 2.30 -16.91 -24.16
CA ASP A 274 2.51 -18.35 -24.39
C ASP A 274 3.88 -18.78 -23.87
N TYR A 275 4.92 -18.00 -24.17
CA TYR A 275 6.27 -18.26 -23.66
C TYR A 275 6.36 -18.22 -22.13
N ILE A 276 5.86 -17.16 -21.50
CA ILE A 276 5.90 -16.98 -20.05
C ILE A 276 5.09 -18.08 -19.36
N THR A 277 3.90 -18.42 -19.87
CA THR A 277 3.09 -19.50 -19.31
C THR A 277 3.84 -20.84 -19.37
N ALA A 278 4.44 -21.18 -20.52
CA ALA A 278 5.23 -22.40 -20.66
C ALA A 278 6.47 -22.41 -19.75
N LYS A 279 7.14 -21.26 -19.58
CA LYS A 279 8.33 -21.11 -18.72
C LYS A 279 8.01 -21.30 -17.24
N TYR A 280 7.00 -20.62 -16.71
CA TYR A 280 6.78 -20.56 -15.25
C TYR A 280 5.74 -21.54 -14.72
N THR A 281 4.67 -21.79 -15.48
CA THR A 281 3.59 -22.69 -15.06
C THR A 281 3.92 -24.14 -15.37
N GLU A 282 4.38 -24.39 -16.60
CA GLU A 282 4.70 -25.75 -17.05
C GLU A 282 6.15 -26.14 -16.81
N LYS A 283 7.03 -25.16 -16.56
CA LYS A 283 8.49 -25.36 -16.38
C LYS A 283 9.09 -26.11 -17.57
N ARG A 284 8.55 -25.83 -18.78
CA ARG A 284 8.76 -26.64 -19.99
C ARG A 284 10.21 -26.66 -20.45
N PHE A 285 10.92 -25.56 -20.24
CA PHE A 285 12.30 -25.36 -20.72
C PHE A 285 13.35 -25.62 -19.63
N ALA A 286 12.91 -26.00 -18.42
CA ALA A 286 13.83 -26.23 -17.33
C ALA A 286 14.59 -27.54 -17.51
N ARG A 287 15.89 -27.52 -17.15
CA ARG A 287 16.72 -28.73 -17.15
C ARG A 287 16.11 -29.80 -16.25
N ARG A 288 16.21 -31.08 -16.63
CA ARG A 288 15.89 -32.21 -15.74
C ARG A 288 17.15 -33.00 -15.41
N LEU A 289 17.63 -32.91 -14.17
CA LEU A 289 18.82 -33.63 -13.71
C LEU A 289 18.49 -34.95 -13.00
N CYS A 290 17.36 -35.05 -12.31
CA CYS A 290 17.06 -36.22 -11.50
C CYS A 290 16.14 -37.20 -12.23
N ALA A 291 16.67 -38.41 -12.50
CA ALA A 291 15.92 -39.48 -13.17
C ALA A 291 14.74 -40.03 -12.34
N ASP A 292 14.91 -40.10 -11.01
CA ASP A 292 13.96 -40.77 -10.11
C ASP A 292 13.71 -39.97 -8.81
N ALA A 293 12.69 -40.38 -8.05
CA ALA A 293 12.27 -39.72 -6.82
C ALA A 293 13.32 -39.75 -5.70
N ALA A 294 14.10 -40.83 -5.59
CA ALA A 294 15.14 -40.94 -4.57
C ALA A 294 16.33 -40.02 -4.88
N SER A 295 16.67 -39.86 -6.16
CA SER A 295 17.67 -38.92 -6.64
C SER A 295 17.25 -37.47 -6.39
N ARG A 296 15.96 -37.13 -6.62
CA ARG A 296 15.40 -35.81 -6.27
C ARG A 296 15.49 -35.53 -4.76
N LEU A 297 15.17 -36.52 -3.93
CA LEU A 297 15.21 -36.36 -2.47
C LEU A 297 16.64 -36.12 -1.96
N ARG A 298 17.62 -36.87 -2.48
CA ARG A 298 19.04 -36.69 -2.16
C ARG A 298 19.54 -35.31 -2.58
N ALA A 299 19.18 -34.87 -3.79
CA ALA A 299 19.52 -33.53 -4.26
C ALA A 299 18.93 -32.44 -3.36
N LEU A 300 17.68 -32.61 -2.91
CA LEU A 300 17.00 -31.67 -2.00
C LEU A 300 17.71 -31.59 -0.66
N TYR A 301 18.01 -32.73 -0.06
CA TYR A 301 18.76 -32.78 1.20
C TYR A 301 20.12 -32.07 1.07
N GLU A 302 20.84 -32.36 -0.01
CA GLU A 302 22.16 -31.78 -0.25
C GLU A 302 22.08 -30.26 -0.45
N ALA A 303 21.14 -29.79 -1.26
CA ALA A 303 20.94 -28.36 -1.51
C ALA A 303 20.59 -27.58 -0.23
N VAL A 304 19.74 -28.14 0.65
CA VAL A 304 19.45 -27.54 1.96
C VAL A 304 20.69 -27.54 2.85
N ARG A 305 21.41 -28.66 2.91
CA ARG A 305 22.61 -28.83 3.74
C ARG A 305 23.74 -27.87 3.36
N THR A 306 23.96 -27.66 2.06
CA THR A 306 24.99 -26.77 1.52
C THR A 306 24.54 -25.32 1.39
N ARG A 307 23.26 -25.03 1.64
CA ARG A 307 22.63 -23.69 1.50
C ARG A 307 22.71 -23.17 0.07
N ASP A 308 22.56 -24.06 -0.91
CA ASP A 308 22.61 -23.74 -2.33
C ASP A 308 21.21 -23.43 -2.86
N ILE A 309 20.92 -22.14 -3.00
CA ILE A 309 19.61 -21.66 -3.49
C ILE A 309 19.37 -22.01 -4.96
N LEU A 310 20.42 -22.09 -5.78
CA LEU A 310 20.28 -22.42 -7.20
C LEU A 310 19.97 -23.91 -7.37
N ALA A 311 20.61 -24.78 -6.58
CA ALA A 311 20.26 -26.20 -6.52
C ALA A 311 18.81 -26.42 -6.03
N LEU A 312 18.35 -25.67 -5.01
CA LEU A 312 16.95 -25.72 -4.58
C LEU A 312 15.98 -25.27 -5.69
N MET A 313 16.35 -24.24 -6.44
CA MET A 313 15.55 -23.74 -7.56
C MET A 313 15.48 -24.75 -8.71
N GLN A 314 16.59 -25.43 -9.03
CA GLN A 314 16.64 -26.53 -9.99
C GLN A 314 15.69 -27.67 -9.60
N ILE A 315 15.66 -28.04 -8.32
CA ILE A 315 14.75 -29.08 -7.80
C ILE A 315 13.29 -28.65 -7.88
N TYR A 316 13.00 -27.39 -7.56
CA TYR A 316 11.67 -26.82 -7.77
C TYR A 316 11.28 -26.83 -9.25
N ALA A 317 12.20 -26.51 -10.16
CA ALA A 317 11.98 -26.51 -11.60
C ALA A 317 11.66 -27.92 -12.14
N GLU A 318 12.21 -28.97 -11.53
CA GLU A 318 11.89 -30.38 -11.84
C GLU A 318 10.52 -30.85 -11.31
N GLY A 319 9.76 -29.98 -10.63
CA GLY A 319 8.39 -30.26 -10.21
C GLY A 319 8.28 -30.97 -8.86
N VAL A 320 9.33 -30.96 -8.03
CA VAL A 320 9.26 -31.47 -6.65
C VAL A 320 8.32 -30.61 -5.81
N ASP A 321 7.36 -31.24 -5.13
CA ASP A 321 6.56 -30.56 -4.11
C ASP A 321 7.37 -30.44 -2.81
N LEU A 322 7.93 -29.26 -2.59
CA LEU A 322 8.73 -28.94 -1.40
C LEU A 322 7.92 -28.94 -0.09
N ARG A 323 6.60 -29.16 -0.14
CA ARG A 323 5.72 -29.27 1.04
C ARG A 323 5.59 -30.69 1.55
N GLU A 324 5.96 -31.69 0.74
CA GLU A 324 5.89 -33.08 1.18
C GLU A 324 6.89 -33.35 2.31
N ALA A 325 6.43 -34.06 3.33
CA ALA A 325 7.30 -34.44 4.44
C ALA A 325 8.36 -35.41 3.95
N ILE A 326 9.64 -35.02 4.09
CA ILE A 326 10.76 -35.89 3.81
C ILE A 326 10.87 -36.90 4.95
N THR A 327 10.61 -38.17 4.66
CA THR A 327 10.91 -39.26 5.60
C THR A 327 12.43 -39.36 5.73
N GLN A 328 12.96 -38.89 6.87
CA GLN A 328 14.35 -39.12 7.20
C GLN A 328 14.60 -40.63 7.29
N PRO A 329 15.61 -41.18 6.61
CA PRO A 329 16.00 -42.57 6.81
C PRO A 329 16.56 -42.71 8.23
N ASN A 330 15.73 -43.18 9.16
CA ASN A 330 16.03 -43.62 10.53
C ASN A 330 17.42 -43.22 11.08
N GLU A 331 17.51 -42.11 11.82
CA GLU A 331 18.57 -41.87 12.81
C GLU A 331 18.42 -42.75 14.08
N HIS A 332 17.99 -44.01 13.91
CA HIS A 332 17.89 -44.99 14.99
C HIS A 332 18.52 -46.32 14.57
N VAL A 333 19.83 -46.32 14.31
CA VAL A 333 20.69 -47.49 14.51
C VAL A 333 22.08 -47.04 14.97
N ARG A 334 22.20 -46.69 16.25
CA ARG A 334 23.14 -47.21 17.28
C ARG A 334 23.44 -46.19 18.37
#